data_AF-A0A1Z8YB96-F1
#
_entry.id   AF-A0A1Z8YB96-F1
#
_cell.length_a   1.000
_cell.length_b   1.000
_cell.length_c   1.000
_cell.angle_alpha   90.00
_cell.angle_beta   90.00
_cell.angle_gamma   90.00
#
_symmetry.space_group_name_H-M   'P 1'
#
loop_
_entity.id
_entity.type
_entity.pdbx_description
1 polymer ?
#
loop_
_entity_poly.entity_id
_entity_poly.type
_entity_poly.pdbx_seq_one_letter_code
_entity_poly.pdbx_strand_id
1 'polypeptide(L)'
;MLHRSDVGSIIYVCGYDVRLQKADRLKSLEKSLRDVANRSGVKLVVVRTNLRDHSILRKINWEKFHGAALATVGHLLAAEFSKILISASFSVDNFKPWGSSWKTDYLWSSKQLQVEHFGQDLWRVEKLEKIVNEPLVIDHLRICWEHRNDEVNCGECEKCLRTMLGLLSLGKLDEYPTFPDVDGLVSGLDRARLLPEFLIPTYQSFLNKDLPPKVVRPLEKLVRKSNVHIAKKQANIKET
;
A
#
# COMPACT_ATOMS: atom_id res chain seq x y z
N MET A 1 4.68 10.18 16.62
CA MET A 1 5.79 9.46 15.94
C MET A 1 5.59 9.32 14.43
N LEU A 2 4.37 9.34 13.87
CA LEU A 2 4.16 9.40 12.41
C LEU A 2 4.09 10.84 11.84
N HIS A 3 3.83 11.84 12.68
CA HIS A 3 3.83 13.24 12.27
C HIS A 3 5.27 13.79 12.25
N ARG A 4 5.66 14.38 11.11
CA ARG A 4 7.00 14.94 10.86
C ARG A 4 6.83 16.39 10.39
N SER A 5 7.16 17.33 11.26
CA SER A 5 7.04 18.77 10.97
C SER A 5 8.07 19.28 9.95
N ASP A 6 9.11 18.49 9.68
CA ASP A 6 10.15 18.78 8.69
C ASP A 6 9.77 18.35 7.26
N VAL A 7 8.59 17.75 7.06
CA VAL A 7 8.09 17.40 5.72
C VAL A 7 7.43 18.62 5.08
N GLY A 8 8.15 19.25 4.15
CA GLY A 8 7.65 20.40 3.39
C GLY A 8 6.98 20.07 2.04
N SER A 9 7.11 18.83 1.56
CA SER A 9 6.62 18.42 0.23
C SER A 9 6.11 16.99 0.19
N ILE A 10 5.08 16.76 -0.63
CA ILE A 10 4.64 15.44 -1.09
C ILE A 10 5.13 15.25 -2.52
N ILE A 11 5.83 14.15 -2.77
CA ILE A 11 6.23 13.75 -4.12
C ILE A 11 5.33 12.61 -4.57
N TYR A 12 4.58 12.82 -5.66
CA TYR A 12 3.82 11.77 -6.32
C TYR A 12 4.41 11.44 -7.69
N VAL A 13 4.49 10.15 -8.01
CA VAL A 13 5.12 9.66 -9.25
C VAL A 13 4.10 8.96 -10.14
N CYS A 14 3.67 9.65 -11.19
CA CYS A 14 2.85 9.09 -12.25
C CYS A 14 3.70 8.13 -13.11
N GLY A 15 3.14 6.97 -13.46
CA GLY A 15 3.83 5.89 -14.18
C GLY A 15 4.32 4.76 -13.28
N TYR A 16 4.19 4.88 -11.95
CA TYR A 16 4.46 3.79 -11.01
C TYR A 16 3.21 2.94 -10.80
N ASP A 17 2.42 3.23 -9.77
CA ASP A 17 1.21 2.49 -9.46
C ASP A 17 0.11 2.77 -10.51
N VAL A 18 -0.06 4.02 -10.93
CA VAL A 18 -0.95 4.40 -12.04
C VAL A 18 -0.13 4.64 -13.30
N ARG A 19 -0.40 3.86 -14.36
CA ARG A 19 0.28 3.99 -15.67
C ARG A 19 -0.07 5.31 -16.35
N LEU A 20 0.86 5.86 -17.15
CA LEU A 20 0.69 7.15 -17.82
C LEU A 20 -0.51 7.20 -18.79
N GLN A 21 -0.90 6.05 -19.34
CA GLN A 21 -2.03 5.92 -20.26
C GLN A 21 -3.39 6.04 -19.56
N LYS A 22 -3.44 6.01 -18.22
CA LYS A 22 -4.67 6.14 -17.43
C LYS A 22 -4.92 7.61 -17.06
N ALA A 23 -5.08 8.46 -18.07
CA ALA A 23 -5.17 9.92 -17.92
C ALA A 23 -6.26 10.38 -16.94
N ASP A 24 -7.47 9.82 -17.04
CA ASP A 24 -8.59 10.23 -16.17
C ASP A 24 -8.34 9.87 -14.71
N ARG A 25 -7.76 8.69 -14.45
CA ARG A 25 -7.36 8.27 -13.10
C ARG A 25 -6.28 9.17 -12.54
N LEU A 26 -5.28 9.52 -13.34
CA LEU A 26 -4.23 10.46 -12.94
C LEU A 26 -4.81 11.84 -12.63
N LYS A 27 -5.77 12.33 -13.43
CA LYS A 27 -6.44 13.62 -13.20
C LYS A 27 -7.23 13.62 -11.89
N SER A 28 -8.00 12.57 -11.62
CA SER A 28 -8.74 12.43 -10.36
C SER A 28 -7.78 12.34 -9.15
N LEU A 29 -6.71 11.56 -9.28
CA LEU A 29 -5.70 11.42 -8.24
C LEU A 29 -4.95 12.72 -7.96
N GLU A 30 -4.57 13.47 -9.00
CA GLU A 30 -3.91 14.76 -8.84
C GLU A 30 -4.81 15.78 -8.14
N LYS A 31 -6.13 15.76 -8.39
CA LYS A 31 -7.10 16.59 -7.64
C LYS A 31 -7.09 16.25 -6.15
N SER A 32 -7.15 14.96 -5.80
CA SER A 32 -7.12 14.51 -4.41
C SER A 32 -5.79 14.87 -3.73
N LEU A 33 -4.65 14.67 -4.41
CA LEU A 33 -3.32 15.02 -3.89
C LEU A 33 -3.16 16.53 -3.67
N ARG A 34 -3.73 17.37 -4.54
CA ARG A 34 -3.71 18.83 -4.36
C ARG A 34 -4.50 19.24 -3.12
N ASP A 35 -5.65 18.62 -2.86
CA ASP A 35 -6.41 18.89 -1.65
C ASP A 35 -5.64 18.49 -0.39
N VAL A 36 -5.06 17.28 -0.38
CA VAL A 36 -4.19 16.81 0.72
C VAL A 36 -3.03 17.76 0.96
N ALA A 37 -2.33 18.18 -0.10
CA ALA A 37 -1.20 19.09 0.00
C ALA A 37 -1.61 20.47 0.57
N ASN A 38 -2.71 21.03 0.07
CA ASN A 38 -3.25 22.31 0.54
C ASN A 38 -3.65 22.25 2.01
N ARG A 39 -4.41 21.23 2.42
CA ARG A 39 -4.86 21.04 3.80
C ARG A 39 -3.72 20.71 4.77
N SER A 40 -2.64 20.11 4.28
CA SER A 40 -1.43 19.82 5.07
C SER A 40 -0.43 20.98 5.08
N GLY A 41 -0.64 22.03 4.28
CA GLY A 41 0.30 23.15 4.17
C GLY A 41 1.65 22.80 3.53
N VAL A 42 1.68 21.81 2.63
CA VAL A 42 2.93 21.32 1.99
C VAL A 42 2.87 21.47 0.46
N LYS A 43 4.03 21.51 -0.19
CA LYS A 43 4.12 21.56 -1.66
C LYS A 43 3.78 20.20 -2.27
N LEU A 44 2.98 20.17 -3.34
CA LEU A 44 2.84 18.98 -4.18
C LEU A 44 3.84 19.02 -5.34
N VAL A 45 4.66 17.99 -5.47
CA VAL A 45 5.56 17.76 -6.62
C VAL A 45 5.08 16.53 -7.38
N VAL A 46 4.66 16.72 -8.63
CA VAL A 46 4.19 15.63 -9.50
C VAL A 46 5.26 15.30 -10.53
N VAL A 47 5.82 14.10 -10.44
CA VAL A 47 6.81 13.57 -11.39
C VAL A 47 6.12 12.59 -12.32
N ARG A 48 6.35 12.72 -13.64
CA ARG A 48 5.83 11.79 -14.64
C ARG A 48 7.00 11.02 -15.26
N THR A 49 6.92 9.70 -15.28
CA THR A 49 8.01 8.87 -15.80
C THR A 49 7.50 7.61 -16.50
N ASN A 50 8.19 7.20 -17.56
CA ASN A 50 7.97 5.94 -18.27
C ASN A 50 8.85 4.80 -17.74
N LEU A 51 9.48 4.96 -16.56
CA LEU A 51 10.48 4.03 -16.04
C LEU A 51 9.98 2.56 -16.01
N ARG A 52 8.71 2.33 -15.64
CA ARG A 52 8.10 0.99 -15.63
C ARG A 52 7.71 0.45 -17.01
N ASP A 53 7.69 1.30 -18.02
CA ASP A 53 7.44 0.96 -19.42
C ASP A 53 8.74 0.82 -20.22
N HIS A 54 9.87 1.29 -19.66
CA HIS A 54 11.18 1.24 -20.31
C HIS A 54 11.56 -0.21 -20.67
N SER A 55 12.05 -0.42 -21.89
CA SER A 55 12.24 -1.74 -22.51
C SER A 55 13.12 -2.70 -21.70
N ILE A 56 14.12 -2.15 -21.00
CA ILE A 56 15.05 -2.88 -20.13
C ILE A 56 14.47 -3.05 -18.73
N LEU A 57 14.01 -1.96 -18.11
CA LEU A 57 13.63 -1.94 -16.69
C LEU A 57 12.30 -2.66 -16.43
N ARG A 58 11.40 -2.69 -17.42
CA ARG A 58 10.14 -3.43 -17.33
C ARG A 58 10.32 -4.94 -17.11
N LYS A 59 11.51 -5.48 -17.42
CA LYS A 59 11.86 -6.89 -17.22
C LYS A 59 12.28 -7.19 -15.78
N ILE A 60 12.59 -6.17 -14.98
CA ILE A 60 12.98 -6.33 -13.58
C ILE A 60 11.70 -6.42 -12.74
N ASN A 61 11.67 -7.36 -11.79
CA ASN A 61 10.56 -7.43 -10.84
C ASN A 61 10.46 -6.12 -10.04
N TRP A 62 9.32 -5.41 -10.18
CA TRP A 62 9.06 -4.14 -9.48
C TRP A 62 9.21 -4.28 -7.96
N GLU A 63 8.80 -5.40 -7.39
CA GLU A 63 8.91 -5.69 -5.96
C GLU A 63 10.37 -5.75 -5.48
N LYS A 64 11.33 -5.88 -6.40
CA LYS A 64 12.77 -5.95 -6.11
C LYS A 64 13.55 -4.68 -6.41
N PHE A 65 12.96 -3.68 -7.09
CA PHE A 65 13.71 -2.47 -7.48
C PHE A 65 13.03 -1.14 -7.14
N HIS A 66 11.77 -1.13 -6.70
CA HIS A 66 11.03 0.12 -6.46
C HIS A 66 11.72 1.09 -5.48
N GLY A 67 12.54 0.65 -4.52
CA GLY A 67 13.32 1.56 -3.66
C GLY A 67 14.35 2.37 -4.44
N ALA A 68 15.09 1.72 -5.36
CA ALA A 68 15.99 2.42 -6.29
C ALA A 68 15.23 3.36 -7.25
N ALA A 69 14.02 2.98 -7.65
CA ALA A 69 13.14 3.84 -8.46
C ALA A 69 12.78 5.13 -7.70
N LEU A 70 12.34 5.00 -6.44
CA LEU A 70 12.02 6.13 -5.57
C LEU A 70 13.24 7.01 -5.29
N ALA A 71 14.40 6.41 -5.01
CA ALA A 71 15.64 7.14 -4.80
C ALA A 71 16.09 7.91 -6.05
N THR A 72 15.92 7.34 -7.25
CA THR A 72 16.17 8.04 -8.53
C THR A 72 15.35 9.33 -8.63
N VAL A 73 14.08 9.32 -8.21
CA VAL A 73 13.24 10.53 -8.19
C VAL A 73 13.78 11.55 -7.18
N GLY A 74 14.26 11.10 -6.03
CA GLY A 74 14.96 11.98 -5.08
C GLY A 74 16.18 12.66 -5.71
N HIS A 75 17.04 11.90 -6.40
CA HIS A 75 18.23 12.44 -7.06
C HIS A 75 17.90 13.41 -8.18
N LEU A 76 16.84 13.15 -8.95
CA LEU A 76 16.32 14.08 -9.95
C LEU A 76 15.95 15.44 -9.34
N LEU A 77 15.49 15.45 -8.10
CA LEU A 77 15.04 16.65 -7.39
C LEU A 77 16.08 17.18 -6.38
N ALA A 78 17.33 16.69 -6.41
CA ALA A 78 18.36 17.02 -5.42
C ALA A 78 18.80 18.50 -5.43
N ALA A 79 18.44 19.26 -6.48
CA ALA A 79 18.62 20.71 -6.51
C ALA A 79 17.63 21.46 -5.61
N GLU A 80 16.45 20.87 -5.34
CA GLU A 80 15.40 21.45 -4.50
C GLU A 80 15.32 20.79 -3.12
N PHE A 81 15.65 19.50 -3.01
CA PHE A 81 15.53 18.73 -1.77
C PHE A 81 16.87 18.10 -1.39
N SER A 82 17.31 18.34 -0.16
CA SER A 82 18.49 17.68 0.43
C SER A 82 18.14 16.38 1.16
N LYS A 83 16.85 16.09 1.39
CA LYS A 83 16.37 14.87 2.05
C LYS A 83 15.07 14.37 1.41
N ILE A 84 14.95 13.06 1.23
CA ILE A 84 13.69 12.37 0.92
C ILE A 84 13.41 11.25 1.93
N LEU A 85 12.12 11.03 2.20
CA LEU A 85 11.64 9.93 3.04
C LEU A 85 11.04 8.83 2.18
N ILE A 86 11.47 7.58 2.39
CA ILE A 86 10.85 6.38 1.81
C ILE A 86 10.13 5.64 2.93
N SER A 87 8.80 5.53 2.81
CA SER A 87 7.98 4.85 3.81
C SER A 87 8.20 3.34 3.80
N ALA A 88 8.36 2.75 4.99
CA ALA A 88 8.66 1.34 5.15
C ALA A 88 7.52 0.43 4.68
N SER A 89 7.85 -0.52 3.80
CA SER A 89 6.93 -1.58 3.35
C SER A 89 6.74 -2.67 4.40
N PHE A 90 7.82 -3.05 5.08
CA PHE A 90 7.90 -4.06 6.13
C PHE A 90 8.53 -3.46 7.39
N SER A 91 8.12 -3.94 8.56
CA SER A 91 8.79 -3.59 9.82
C SER A 91 10.13 -4.30 9.94
N VAL A 92 10.97 -3.85 10.88
CA VAL A 92 12.23 -4.52 11.23
C VAL A 92 11.98 -5.98 11.61
N ASP A 93 10.97 -6.23 12.44
CA ASP A 93 10.62 -7.58 12.94
C ASP A 93 10.01 -8.50 11.88
N ASN A 94 9.59 -7.96 10.74
CA ASN A 94 9.04 -8.72 9.61
C ASN A 94 9.83 -8.44 8.33
N PHE A 95 11.16 -8.38 8.44
CA PHE A 95 12.02 -8.09 7.31
C PHE A 95 11.83 -9.12 6.19
N LYS A 96 11.70 -8.61 4.97
CA LYS A 96 11.73 -9.40 3.73
C LYS A 96 12.69 -8.75 2.73
N PRO A 97 13.38 -9.53 1.88
CA PRO A 97 14.20 -8.99 0.80
C PRO A 97 13.30 -8.33 -0.25
N TRP A 98 12.99 -7.05 -0.02
CA TRP A 98 12.09 -6.21 -0.79
C TRP A 98 12.85 -5.04 -1.41
N GLY A 99 12.35 -4.50 -2.52
CA GLY A 99 13.06 -3.48 -3.30
C GLY A 99 13.27 -2.15 -2.58
N SER A 100 12.47 -1.85 -1.56
CA SER A 100 12.71 -0.81 -0.56
C SER A 100 12.81 -1.48 0.81
N SER A 101 13.83 -1.14 1.58
CA SER A 101 14.05 -1.67 2.93
C SER A 101 14.92 -0.76 3.78
N TRP A 102 14.78 -0.88 5.10
CA TRP A 102 15.64 -0.18 6.05
C TRP A 102 17.13 -0.50 5.90
N LYS A 103 17.47 -1.66 5.30
CA LYS A 103 18.86 -2.05 5.03
C LYS A 103 19.48 -1.40 3.80
N THR A 104 18.65 -0.98 2.86
CA THR A 104 19.10 -0.57 1.51
C THR A 104 18.81 0.87 1.19
N ASP A 105 17.72 1.44 1.72
CA ASP A 105 17.23 2.72 1.22
C ASP A 105 18.20 3.87 1.52
N TYR A 106 18.83 3.86 2.70
CA TYR A 106 19.81 4.88 3.07
C TYR A 106 21.10 4.81 2.23
N LEU A 107 21.44 3.65 1.67
CA LEU A 107 22.61 3.47 0.82
C LEU A 107 22.47 4.19 -0.53
N TRP A 108 21.26 4.62 -0.90
CA TRP A 108 21.04 5.45 -2.07
C TRP A 108 21.34 6.94 -1.82
N SER A 109 21.80 7.32 -0.63
CA SER A 109 22.20 8.71 -0.35
C SER A 109 23.43 9.11 -1.18
N SER A 110 23.58 10.42 -1.41
CA SER A 110 24.77 11.04 -1.99
C SER A 110 25.20 12.25 -1.16
N LYS A 111 26.25 12.95 -1.58
CA LYS A 111 26.67 14.21 -0.95
C LYS A 111 25.55 15.28 -0.94
N GLN A 112 24.68 15.27 -1.95
CA GLN A 112 23.64 16.28 -2.13
C GLN A 112 22.28 15.85 -1.58
N LEU A 113 22.02 14.55 -1.49
CA LEU A 113 20.72 14.00 -1.11
C LEU A 113 20.85 12.91 -0.04
N GLN A 114 20.17 13.10 1.08
CA GLN A 114 19.94 12.06 2.08
C GLN A 114 18.67 11.28 1.76
N VAL A 115 18.77 9.95 1.68
CA VAL A 115 17.62 9.06 1.61
C VAL A 115 17.39 8.44 2.99
N GLU A 116 16.22 8.69 3.57
CA GLU A 116 15.86 8.18 4.89
C GLU A 116 14.71 7.17 4.77
N HIS A 117 14.86 6.01 5.39
CA HIS A 117 13.79 5.02 5.50
C HIS A 117 12.96 5.33 6.75
N PHE A 118 11.63 5.39 6.62
CA PHE A 118 10.78 5.90 7.69
C PHE A 118 9.64 4.94 8.06
N GLY A 119 9.44 4.73 9.36
CA GLY A 119 8.33 3.98 9.93
C GLY A 119 8.52 2.45 9.89
N GLN A 120 9.76 1.98 9.92
CA GLN A 120 10.10 0.55 10.02
C GLN A 120 9.82 -0.07 11.39
N ASP A 121 9.56 0.75 12.42
CA ASP A 121 9.30 0.25 13.77
C ASP A 121 7.85 -0.20 13.96
N LEU A 122 7.01 -0.03 12.93
CA LEU A 122 5.58 -0.31 13.00
C LEU A 122 5.14 -1.32 11.94
N TRP A 123 4.34 -2.28 12.36
CA TRP A 123 3.57 -3.16 11.51
C TRP A 123 2.48 -2.38 10.78
N ARG A 124 1.97 -2.95 9.68
CA ARG A 124 0.95 -2.30 8.85
C ARG A 124 -0.30 -1.91 9.66
N VAL A 125 -0.75 -2.79 10.55
CA VAL A 125 -1.95 -2.56 11.36
C VAL A 125 -1.72 -1.44 12.38
N GLU A 126 -0.55 -1.40 13.02
CA GLU A 126 -0.18 -0.34 13.96
C GLU A 126 -0.04 1.03 13.27
N LYS A 127 0.44 1.05 12.01
CA LYS A 127 0.42 2.27 11.19
C LYS A 127 -1.00 2.77 10.97
N LEU A 128 -1.92 1.87 10.64
CA LEU A 128 -3.33 2.21 10.41
C LEU A 128 -3.96 2.74 11.71
N GLU A 129 -3.79 2.05 12.83
CA GLU A 129 -4.29 2.46 14.16
C GLU A 129 -3.87 3.89 14.52
N LYS A 130 -2.61 4.25 14.24
CA LYS A 130 -2.10 5.59 14.55
C LYS A 130 -2.67 6.71 13.69
N ILE A 131 -3.23 6.41 12.52
CA ILE A 131 -3.73 7.42 11.57
C ILE A 131 -5.24 7.31 11.32
N VAL A 132 -5.92 6.36 11.98
CA VAL A 132 -7.29 5.98 11.63
C VAL A 132 -8.31 7.11 11.86
N ASN A 133 -8.01 8.04 12.75
CA ASN A 133 -8.85 9.19 13.08
C ASN A 133 -8.41 10.49 12.39
N GLU A 134 -7.37 10.46 11.56
CA GLU A 134 -6.85 11.65 10.90
C GLU A 134 -7.80 12.07 9.76
N PRO A 135 -8.35 13.31 9.76
CA PRO A 135 -9.34 13.72 8.77
C PRO A 135 -8.87 13.57 7.32
N LEU A 136 -7.60 13.88 7.05
CA LEU A 136 -7.01 13.70 5.73
C LEU A 136 -6.97 12.24 5.28
N VAL A 137 -6.78 11.32 6.23
CA VAL A 137 -6.74 9.89 5.95
C VAL A 137 -8.14 9.38 5.68
N ILE A 138 -9.12 9.78 6.50
CA ILE A 138 -10.54 9.44 6.30
C ILE A 138 -10.98 9.85 4.88
N ASP A 139 -10.73 11.10 4.49
CA ASP A 139 -11.21 11.68 3.23
C ASP A 139 -10.46 11.15 1.99
N HIS A 140 -9.18 10.80 2.11
CA HIS A 140 -8.30 10.58 0.94
C HIS A 140 -7.55 9.25 0.90
N LEU A 141 -7.70 8.34 1.88
CA LEU A 141 -6.91 7.10 1.94
C LEU A 141 -7.07 6.28 0.66
N ARG A 142 -5.98 6.20 -0.12
CA ARG A 142 -5.89 5.37 -1.32
C ARG A 142 -4.77 4.35 -1.17
N ILE A 143 -5.13 3.08 -1.27
CA ILE A 143 -4.18 1.97 -1.23
C ILE A 143 -4.18 1.15 -2.52
N CYS A 144 -5.22 1.26 -3.33
CA CYS A 144 -5.46 0.36 -4.45
C CYS A 144 -4.49 0.64 -5.59
N TRP A 145 -3.79 -0.42 -6.01
CA TRP A 145 -2.83 -0.39 -7.12
C TRP A 145 -3.24 -1.29 -8.29
N GLU A 146 -4.29 -2.10 -8.12
CA GLU A 146 -4.77 -3.04 -9.15
C GLU A 146 -5.87 -2.45 -10.05
N HIS A 147 -6.57 -1.40 -9.58
CA HIS A 147 -7.58 -0.66 -10.37
C HIS A 147 -8.62 -1.58 -11.03
N ARG A 148 -9.16 -2.55 -10.27
CA ARG A 148 -10.13 -3.55 -10.79
C ARG A 148 -11.48 -2.97 -11.25
N ASN A 149 -11.78 -1.75 -10.81
CA ASN A 149 -12.93 -0.95 -11.22
C ASN A 149 -12.54 0.54 -11.15
N ASP A 150 -13.49 1.43 -11.44
CA ASP A 150 -13.24 2.87 -11.52
C ASP A 150 -13.19 3.60 -10.17
N GLU A 151 -13.45 2.88 -9.08
CA GLU A 151 -13.34 3.41 -7.73
C GLU A 151 -11.90 3.79 -7.35
N VAL A 152 -11.78 4.65 -6.33
CA VAL A 152 -10.49 5.02 -5.71
C VAL A 152 -9.84 3.79 -5.10
N ASN A 153 -10.58 3.06 -4.26
CA ASN A 153 -10.20 1.73 -3.78
C ASN A 153 -11.23 0.71 -4.27
N CYS A 154 -10.76 -0.31 -5.00
CA CYS A 154 -11.69 -1.20 -5.69
C CYS A 154 -12.53 -2.12 -4.81
N GLY A 155 -12.27 -2.22 -3.50
CA GLY A 155 -12.96 -3.15 -2.59
C GLY A 155 -12.70 -4.65 -2.83
N GLU A 156 -11.99 -5.03 -3.89
CA GLU A 156 -11.93 -6.43 -4.34
C GLU A 156 -10.53 -7.04 -4.36
N CYS A 157 -9.48 -6.21 -4.44
CA CYS A 157 -8.11 -6.70 -4.39
C CYS A 157 -7.69 -7.03 -2.95
N GLU A 158 -6.69 -7.90 -2.78
CA GLU A 158 -6.20 -8.32 -1.46
C GLU A 158 -5.89 -7.11 -0.58
N LYS A 159 -5.22 -6.09 -1.15
CA LYS A 159 -4.84 -4.88 -0.40
C LYS A 159 -6.06 -4.09 0.06
N CYS A 160 -7.12 -3.99 -0.74
CA CYS A 160 -8.40 -3.41 -0.33
C CYS A 160 -9.03 -4.21 0.80
N LEU A 161 -9.24 -5.52 0.59
CA LEU A 161 -9.89 -6.38 1.57
C LEU A 161 -9.18 -6.37 2.93
N ARG A 162 -7.84 -6.49 2.94
CA ARG A 162 -7.07 -6.45 4.18
C ARG A 162 -7.13 -5.09 4.88
N THR A 163 -7.15 -3.99 4.12
CA THR A 163 -7.26 -2.65 4.71
C THR A 163 -8.64 -2.42 5.28
N MET A 164 -9.70 -2.83 4.55
CA MET A 164 -11.08 -2.76 5.02
C MET A 164 -11.33 -3.62 6.26
N LEU A 165 -10.78 -4.84 6.32
CA LEU A 165 -10.81 -5.67 7.54
C LEU A 165 -10.10 -4.98 8.72
N GLY A 166 -8.96 -4.33 8.46
CA GLY A 166 -8.27 -3.52 9.46
C GLY A 166 -9.11 -2.36 9.98
N LEU A 167 -9.71 -1.57 9.09
CA LEU A 167 -10.61 -0.47 9.44
C LEU A 167 -11.84 -0.96 10.20
N LEU A 168 -12.46 -2.06 9.76
CA LEU A 168 -13.61 -2.65 10.42
C LEU A 168 -13.27 -3.16 11.82
N SER A 169 -12.10 -3.78 11.99
CA SER A 169 -11.61 -4.23 13.31
C SER A 169 -11.37 -3.07 14.29
N LEU A 170 -11.26 -1.83 13.78
CA LEU A 170 -11.12 -0.61 14.55
C LEU A 170 -12.46 0.15 14.70
N GLY A 171 -13.56 -0.39 14.15
CA GLY A 171 -14.87 0.28 14.15
C GLY A 171 -14.94 1.50 13.24
N LYS A 172 -14.09 1.56 12.20
CA LYS A 172 -13.84 2.78 11.41
C LYS A 172 -14.22 2.67 9.94
N LEU A 173 -14.54 1.48 9.43
CA LEU A 173 -14.76 1.28 7.98
C LEU A 173 -15.83 2.23 7.39
N ASP A 174 -16.97 2.39 8.06
CA ASP A 174 -18.08 3.19 7.55
C ASP A 174 -17.81 4.70 7.54
N GLU A 175 -16.75 5.16 8.24
CA GLU A 175 -16.33 6.56 8.22
C GLU A 175 -15.52 6.89 6.95
N TYR A 176 -15.03 5.90 6.20
CA TYR A 176 -14.09 6.09 5.09
C TYR A 176 -14.80 6.08 3.72
N PRO A 177 -15.15 7.24 3.12
CA PRO A 177 -15.88 7.31 1.84
C PRO A 177 -15.08 6.77 0.65
N THR A 178 -13.77 6.56 0.82
CA THR A 178 -12.88 6.02 -0.22
C THR A 178 -12.95 4.50 -0.34
N PHE A 179 -13.70 3.81 0.54
CA PHE A 179 -13.92 2.37 0.49
C PHE A 179 -15.41 2.05 0.38
N PRO A 180 -15.77 0.87 -0.15
CA PRO A 180 -17.10 0.32 0.05
C PRO A 180 -17.40 0.11 1.54
N ASP A 181 -18.69 0.07 1.87
CA ASP A 181 -19.18 -0.25 3.22
C ASP A 181 -18.93 -1.73 3.60
N VAL A 182 -19.47 -2.13 4.76
CA VAL A 182 -19.38 -3.52 5.25
C VAL A 182 -19.98 -4.53 4.25
N ASP A 183 -21.04 -4.20 3.53
CA ASP A 183 -21.66 -5.12 2.55
C ASP A 183 -20.80 -5.23 1.28
N GLY A 184 -20.14 -4.14 0.89
CA GLY A 184 -19.07 -4.14 -0.09
C GLY A 184 -17.90 -5.03 0.32
N LEU A 185 -17.49 -5.01 1.60
CA LEU A 185 -16.45 -5.92 2.13
C LEU A 185 -16.88 -7.39 2.03
N VAL A 186 -18.10 -7.73 2.47
CA VAL A 186 -18.64 -9.09 2.39
C VAL A 186 -18.60 -9.58 0.94
N SER A 187 -19.12 -8.76 0.03
CA SER A 187 -19.13 -9.03 -1.41
C SER A 187 -17.72 -9.25 -1.97
N GLY A 188 -16.75 -8.42 -1.55
CA GLY A 188 -15.37 -8.55 -1.95
C GLY A 188 -14.70 -9.82 -1.43
N LEU A 189 -14.97 -10.22 -0.17
CA LEU A 189 -14.44 -11.46 0.42
C LEU A 189 -14.99 -12.71 -0.28
N ASP A 190 -16.28 -12.72 -0.63
CA ASP A 190 -16.88 -13.84 -1.36
C ASP A 190 -16.25 -14.02 -2.75
N ARG A 191 -15.97 -12.92 -3.45
CA ARG A 191 -15.31 -12.93 -4.77
C ARG A 191 -13.79 -13.07 -4.71
N ALA A 192 -13.18 -12.94 -3.53
CA ALA A 192 -11.74 -12.95 -3.39
C ALA A 192 -11.11 -14.25 -3.92
N ARG A 193 -9.99 -14.12 -4.63
CA ARG A 193 -9.13 -15.25 -5.01
C ARG A 193 -8.42 -15.82 -3.78
N LEU A 194 -7.69 -16.92 -3.97
CA LEU A 194 -6.88 -17.53 -2.92
C LEU A 194 -5.86 -16.53 -2.36
N LEU A 195 -5.67 -16.57 -1.04
CA LEU A 195 -4.67 -15.76 -0.35
C LEU A 195 -3.27 -16.31 -0.62
N PRO A 196 -2.28 -15.45 -0.84
CA PRO A 196 -0.88 -15.86 -0.73
C PRO A 196 -0.60 -16.45 0.65
N GLU A 197 0.20 -17.53 0.69
CA GLU A 197 0.52 -18.27 1.92
C GLU A 197 1.00 -17.36 3.06
N PHE A 198 1.89 -16.42 2.74
CA PHE A 198 2.45 -15.49 3.73
C PHE A 198 1.44 -14.47 4.31
N LEU A 199 0.24 -14.36 3.73
CA LEU A 199 -0.83 -13.47 4.22
C LEU A 199 -1.87 -14.22 5.06
N ILE A 200 -1.93 -15.55 4.98
CA ILE A 200 -2.93 -16.33 5.72
C ILE A 200 -2.91 -16.05 7.22
N PRO A 201 -1.75 -15.98 7.91
CA PRO A 201 -1.73 -15.64 9.34
C PRO A 201 -2.34 -14.26 9.64
N THR A 202 -2.17 -13.29 8.72
CA THR A 202 -2.79 -11.96 8.86
C THR A 202 -4.31 -12.05 8.73
N TYR A 203 -4.83 -12.86 7.82
CA TYR A 203 -6.28 -13.02 7.65
C TYR A 203 -6.90 -13.84 8.79
N GLN A 204 -6.17 -14.82 9.32
CA GLN A 204 -6.56 -15.57 10.51
C GLN A 204 -6.62 -14.67 11.75
N SER A 205 -5.70 -13.71 11.91
CA SER A 205 -5.73 -12.83 13.08
C SER A 205 -6.96 -11.93 13.13
N PHE A 206 -7.58 -11.61 11.99
CA PHE A 206 -8.86 -10.91 11.95
C PHE A 206 -10.03 -11.74 12.48
N LEU A 207 -9.97 -13.08 12.39
CA LEU A 207 -11.01 -13.95 12.98
C LEU A 207 -11.00 -13.92 14.52
N ASN A 208 -9.91 -13.44 15.12
CA ASN A 208 -9.79 -13.23 16.57
C ASN A 208 -10.27 -11.83 17.00
N LYS A 209 -10.74 -10.99 16.07
CA LYS A 209 -11.29 -9.66 16.35
C LYS A 209 -12.81 -9.74 16.45
N ASP A 210 -13.40 -8.78 17.14
CA ASP A 210 -14.85 -8.63 17.21
C ASP A 210 -15.36 -8.08 15.86
N LEU A 211 -15.77 -8.99 14.97
CA LEU A 211 -16.26 -8.68 13.63
C LEU A 211 -17.73 -9.12 13.50
N PRO A 212 -18.56 -8.39 12.71
CA PRO A 212 -19.93 -8.80 12.43
C PRO A 212 -20.00 -10.23 11.87
N PRO A 213 -20.94 -11.08 12.32
CA PRO A 213 -21.07 -12.46 11.83
C PRO A 213 -21.17 -12.58 10.30
N LYS A 214 -21.74 -11.56 9.64
CA LYS A 214 -21.83 -11.50 8.17
C LYS A 214 -20.46 -11.40 7.47
N VAL A 215 -19.45 -10.86 8.15
CA VAL A 215 -18.06 -10.76 7.65
C VAL A 215 -17.23 -11.98 8.04
N VAL A 216 -17.45 -12.55 9.23
CA VAL A 216 -16.72 -13.72 9.72
C VAL A 216 -16.89 -14.91 8.77
N ARG A 217 -18.12 -15.22 8.34
CA ARG A 217 -18.41 -16.37 7.46
C ARG A 217 -17.62 -16.36 6.14
N PRO A 218 -17.66 -15.30 5.30
CA PRO A 218 -16.88 -15.28 4.05
C PRO A 218 -15.37 -15.21 4.31
N LEU A 219 -14.92 -14.58 5.40
CA LEU A 219 -13.51 -14.56 5.80
C LEU A 219 -12.98 -15.96 6.14
N GLU A 220 -13.70 -16.73 6.97
CA GLU A 220 -13.36 -18.12 7.30
C GLU A 220 -13.32 -18.99 6.05
N LYS A 221 -14.32 -18.84 5.16
CA LYS A 221 -14.36 -19.54 3.87
C LYS A 221 -13.13 -19.23 3.02
N LEU A 222 -12.71 -17.96 2.96
CA LEU A 222 -11.52 -17.51 2.23
C LEU A 222 -10.22 -18.08 2.82
N VAL A 223 -10.07 -18.05 4.14
CA VAL A 223 -8.91 -18.64 4.83
C VAL A 223 -8.85 -20.15 4.59
N ARG A 224 -9.97 -20.85 4.81
CA ARG A 224 -10.06 -22.31 4.63
C ARG A 224 -9.75 -22.74 3.21
N LYS A 225 -10.36 -22.10 2.20
CA LYS A 225 -10.13 -22.46 0.79
C LYS A 225 -8.67 -22.23 0.38
N SER A 226 -8.02 -21.20 0.95
CA SER A 226 -6.60 -20.90 0.70
C SER A 226 -5.68 -21.95 1.34
N ASN A 227 -5.93 -22.34 2.59
CA ASN A 227 -5.19 -23.41 3.27
C ASN A 227 -5.28 -24.75 2.54
N VAL A 228 -6.49 -25.15 2.12
CA VAL A 228 -6.69 -26.41 1.37
C VAL A 228 -5.89 -26.39 0.06
N HIS A 229 -5.85 -25.26 -0.65
CA HIS A 229 -5.08 -25.15 -1.87
C HIS A 229 -3.58 -25.29 -1.63
N ILE A 230 -3.04 -24.64 -0.60
CA ILE A 230 -1.61 -24.71 -0.26
C ILE A 230 -1.21 -26.13 0.15
N ALA A 231 -2.03 -26.79 0.99
CA ALA A 231 -1.78 -28.17 1.40
C ALA A 231 -1.73 -29.12 0.19
N LYS A 232 -2.67 -28.99 -0.76
CA LYS A 232 -2.65 -29.76 -2.02
C LYS A 232 -1.40 -29.48 -2.86
N LYS A 233 -1.00 -28.21 -2.98
CA LYS A 233 0.20 -27.83 -3.71
C LYS A 233 1.47 -28.43 -3.09
N GLN A 234 1.57 -28.43 -1.76
CA GLN A 234 2.70 -29.01 -1.04
C GLN A 234 2.75 -30.54 -1.12
N ALA A 235 1.60 -31.22 -1.11
CA ALA A 235 1.52 -32.66 -1.32
C ALA A 235 2.05 -33.05 -2.71
N ASN A 236 1.60 -32.36 -3.76
CA ASN A 236 2.03 -32.63 -5.14
C ASN A 236 3.54 -32.41 -5.36
N ILE A 237 4.16 -31.45 -4.65
CA ILE A 237 5.62 -31.21 -4.72
C ILE A 237 6.41 -32.34 -4.06
N LYS A 238 5.85 -33.01 -3.04
CA LYS A 238 6.52 -34.11 -2.35
C LYS A 238 6.44 -35.43 -3.11
N GLU A 239 5.55 -35.53 -4.10
CA GLU A 239 5.37 -36.71 -4.96
C GLU A 239 6.18 -36.64 -6.27
N THR A 240 6.84 -35.51 -6.54
CA THR A 240 7.75 -35.28 -7.69
C THR A 240 9.19 -35.14 -7.24
#